data_AF-A0A2G4J8Q7-F1
#
_entry.id   AF-A0A2G4J8Q7-F1
#
_cell.length_a   1.000
_cell.length_b   1.000
_cell.length_c   1.000
_cell.angle_alpha   90.00
_cell.angle_beta   90.00
_cell.angle_gamma   90.00
#
_symmetry.space_group_name_H-M   'P 1'
#
loop_
_entity.id
_entity.type
_entity.pdbx_description
1 polymer ?
#
loop_
_entity_poly.entity_id
_entity_poly.type
_entity_poly.pdbx_seq_one_letter_code
_entity_poly.pdbx_strand_id
1 'polypeptide(L)'
;MSAVEFKNPLHTESVPVQNELIISAGSLRGLRVSKGLSLQDVELRLKYPARLIDALESERFESLPRGLPLKGLIKNYAKLLEIDAKPLEAMLEPYIGQMQGGIAEHTSTRGLGSHDIEIAQNGSVVWVVLILILVLVAAGVGVWQGLVPANWLPAWLGTFVK
;
A
#
# COMPACT_ATOMS: atom_id res chain seq x y z
N MET A 1 -12.62 51.91 35.31
CA MET A 1 -12.52 50.47 35.65
C MET A 1 -13.52 49.74 34.78
N SER A 2 -13.01 48.93 33.86
CA SER A 2 -13.70 48.44 32.66
C SER A 2 -14.63 47.27 32.93
N ALA A 3 -15.76 47.24 32.22
CA ALA A 3 -16.72 46.14 32.20
C ALA A 3 -16.07 44.86 31.64
N VAL A 4 -16.28 43.76 32.35
CA VAL A 4 -15.78 42.43 32.00
C VAL A 4 -16.72 41.81 30.97
N GLU A 5 -16.27 41.76 29.72
CA GLU A 5 -16.91 41.10 28.58
C GLU A 5 -16.94 39.58 28.81
N PHE A 6 -18.10 39.04 29.17
CA PHE A 6 -18.34 37.60 29.28
C PHE A 6 -18.46 36.99 27.88
N LYS A 7 -17.33 36.59 27.29
CA LYS A 7 -17.32 35.82 26.05
C LYS A 7 -17.60 34.34 26.36
N ASN A 8 -18.85 33.95 26.21
CA ASN A 8 -19.35 32.57 26.32
C ASN A 8 -18.65 31.66 25.28
N PRO A 9 -17.81 30.68 25.68
CA PRO A 9 -17.00 29.90 24.76
C PRO A 9 -17.63 28.54 24.41
N LEU A 10 -18.90 28.51 23.99
CA LEU A 10 -19.51 27.29 23.45
C LEU A 10 -19.40 27.23 21.93
N HIS A 11 -18.17 27.22 21.42
CA HIS A 11 -17.90 26.57 20.14
C HIS A 11 -17.50 25.12 20.42
N THR A 12 -18.53 24.29 20.55
CA THR A 12 -18.45 22.89 20.20
C THR A 12 -18.33 22.81 18.68
N GLU A 13 -17.11 22.91 18.17
CA GLU A 13 -16.78 22.43 16.84
C GLU A 13 -15.79 21.27 17.03
N SER A 14 -16.17 20.14 16.46
CA SER A 14 -15.63 18.80 16.63
C SER A 14 -14.12 18.75 16.38
N VAL A 15 -13.34 18.76 17.45
CA VAL A 15 -11.93 18.40 17.40
C VAL A 15 -11.85 16.87 17.24
N PRO A 16 -11.10 16.31 16.26
CA PRO A 16 -10.90 14.88 16.14
C PRO A 16 -9.90 14.42 17.23
N VAL A 17 -10.34 14.36 18.49
CA VAL A 17 -9.46 14.15 19.66
C VAL A 17 -9.02 12.69 19.86
N GLN A 18 -9.49 11.73 19.06
CA GLN A 18 -9.27 10.31 19.38
C GLN A 18 -8.14 9.63 18.61
N ASN A 19 -7.70 10.16 17.46
CA ASN A 19 -6.77 9.43 16.59
C ASN A 19 -5.29 9.61 16.92
N GLU A 20 -4.91 10.69 17.64
CA GLU A 20 -3.50 11.05 17.84
C GLU A 20 -2.89 10.54 19.14
N LEU A 21 -3.69 10.18 20.15
CA LEU A 21 -3.17 10.06 21.52
C LEU A 21 -2.94 8.61 22.03
N ILE A 22 -3.34 7.56 21.30
CA ILE A 22 -3.20 6.17 21.80
C ILE A 22 -2.91 5.16 20.67
N ILE A 23 -1.96 5.43 19.78
CA ILE A 23 -1.46 4.39 18.87
C ILE A 23 -0.31 3.66 19.58
N SER A 24 -0.66 2.79 20.54
CA SER A 24 0.28 1.82 21.09
C SER A 24 0.11 0.50 20.34
N ALA A 25 1.12 -0.35 20.33
CA ALA A 25 1.03 -1.68 19.72
C ALA A 25 -0.15 -2.49 20.28
N GLY A 26 -0.43 -2.39 21.59
CA GLY A 26 -1.61 -2.99 22.22
C GLY A 26 -2.96 -2.42 21.77
N SER A 27 -3.04 -1.16 21.33
CA SER A 27 -4.30 -0.57 20.84
C SER A 27 -4.63 -0.99 19.40
N LEU A 28 -3.62 -1.38 18.60
CA LEU A 28 -3.80 -1.88 17.23
C LEU A 28 -4.73 -3.09 17.17
N ARG A 29 -4.65 -3.99 18.15
CA ARG A 29 -5.55 -5.15 18.26
C ARG A 29 -7.00 -4.71 18.43
N GLY A 30 -7.24 -3.70 19.27
CA GLY A 30 -8.57 -3.13 19.47
C GLY A 30 -9.15 -2.54 18.18
N LEU A 31 -8.31 -1.83 17.41
CA LEU A 31 -8.69 -1.28 16.11
C LEU A 31 -8.97 -2.38 15.07
N ARG A 32 -8.18 -3.44 15.04
CA ARG A 32 -8.41 -4.57 14.14
C ARG A 32 -9.75 -5.25 14.43
N VAL A 33 -10.04 -5.49 15.72
CA VAL A 33 -11.28 -6.12 16.16
C VAL A 33 -12.49 -5.19 15.92
N SER A 34 -12.35 -3.87 16.13
CA SER A 34 -13.45 -2.93 15.85
C SER A 34 -13.79 -2.84 14.36
N LYS A 35 -12.83 -3.13 13.48
CA LYS A 35 -13.03 -3.29 12.03
C LYS A 35 -13.52 -4.68 11.61
N GLY A 36 -13.76 -5.58 12.56
CA GLY A 36 -14.23 -6.95 12.29
C GLY A 36 -13.22 -7.83 11.56
N LEU A 37 -11.92 -7.50 11.64
CA LEU A 37 -10.86 -8.24 10.94
C LEU A 37 -10.27 -9.33 11.85
N SER A 38 -10.22 -10.57 11.38
CA SER A 38 -9.43 -11.62 12.03
C SER A 38 -7.94 -11.49 11.67
N LEU A 39 -7.07 -12.17 12.42
CA LEU A 39 -5.64 -12.25 12.08
C LEU A 39 -5.42 -12.88 10.69
N GLN A 40 -6.26 -13.86 10.33
CA GLN A 40 -6.22 -14.52 9.03
C GLN A 40 -6.68 -13.60 7.90
N ASP A 41 -7.67 -12.74 8.14
CA ASP A 41 -8.11 -11.74 7.16
C ASP A 41 -7.02 -10.69 6.89
N VAL A 42 -6.30 -10.29 7.95
CA VAL A 42 -5.14 -9.40 7.81
C VAL A 42 -4.05 -10.10 7.00
N GLU A 43 -3.71 -11.34 7.33
CA GLU A 43 -2.71 -12.13 6.60
C GLU A 43 -3.05 -12.25 5.10
N LEU A 44 -4.30 -12.52 4.76
CA LEU A 44 -4.74 -12.62 3.36
C LEU A 44 -4.62 -11.28 2.61
N ARG A 45 -4.90 -10.16 3.28
CA ARG A 45 -4.87 -8.81 2.67
C ARG A 45 -3.46 -8.24 2.57
N LEU A 46 -2.64 -8.45 3.59
CA LEU A 46 -1.31 -7.86 3.71
C LEU A 46 -0.19 -8.79 3.23
N LYS A 47 -0.48 -10.07 3.03
CA LYS A 47 0.51 -11.12 2.71
C LYS A 47 1.62 -11.24 3.74
N TYR A 48 1.36 -10.81 4.98
CA TYR A 48 2.25 -11.03 6.12
C TYR A 48 1.66 -12.14 7.00
N PRO A 49 2.47 -13.10 7.46
CA PRO A 49 1.99 -14.19 8.30
C PRO A 49 1.34 -13.64 9.57
N ALA A 50 0.19 -14.24 9.97
CA ALA A 50 -0.55 -13.82 11.16
C ALA A 50 0.32 -13.75 12.43
N ARG A 51 1.37 -14.56 12.51
CA ARG A 51 2.35 -14.55 13.61
C ARG A 51 3.09 -13.22 13.76
N LEU A 52 3.40 -12.52 12.65
CA LEU A 52 4.04 -11.21 12.69
C LEU A 52 3.06 -10.12 13.14
N ILE A 53 1.80 -10.23 12.72
CA ILE A 53 0.73 -9.32 13.17
C ILE A 53 0.47 -9.52 14.67
N ASP A 54 0.40 -10.77 15.14
CA ASP A 54 0.27 -11.10 16.55
C ASP A 54 1.48 -10.62 17.37
N ALA A 55 2.70 -10.76 16.84
CA ALA A 55 3.90 -10.25 17.46
C ALA A 55 3.91 -8.72 17.56
N LEU A 56 3.44 -8.03 16.52
CA LEU A 56 3.30 -6.57 16.51
C LEU A 56 2.25 -6.10 17.53
N GLU A 57 1.10 -6.77 17.60
CA GLU A 57 0.03 -6.46 18.57
C GLU A 57 0.38 -6.82 20.02
N SER A 58 1.23 -7.84 20.22
CA SER A 58 1.65 -8.33 21.55
C SER A 58 2.96 -7.70 22.04
N GLU A 59 3.44 -6.65 21.38
CA GLU A 59 4.69 -5.95 21.73
C GLU A 59 5.94 -6.86 21.72
N ARG A 60 5.89 -7.98 20.99
CA ARG A 60 7.00 -8.93 20.83
C ARG A 60 7.90 -8.53 19.66
N PHE A 61 8.45 -7.32 19.74
CA PHE A 61 9.25 -6.73 18.67
C PHE A 61 10.53 -7.52 18.32
N GLU A 62 11.06 -8.31 19.25
CA GLU A 62 12.22 -9.19 19.01
C GLU A 62 11.98 -10.28 17.97
N SER A 63 10.73 -10.69 17.78
CA SER A 63 10.33 -11.72 16.81
C SER A 63 9.98 -11.15 15.43
N LEU A 64 9.98 -9.82 15.29
CA LEU A 64 9.68 -9.16 14.03
C LEU A 64 10.92 -9.15 13.10
N PRO A 65 10.70 -9.13 11.77
CA PRO A 65 11.79 -8.87 10.84
C PRO A 65 12.41 -7.51 11.14
N ARG A 66 13.73 -7.34 10.93
CA ARG A 66 14.42 -6.06 11.09
C ARG A 66 14.60 -5.36 9.74
N GLY A 67 14.81 -4.05 9.75
CA GLY A 67 15.09 -3.29 8.52
C GLY A 67 13.87 -2.89 7.69
N LEU A 68 14.09 -2.71 6.38
CA LEU A 68 13.09 -2.25 5.41
C LEU A 68 11.77 -3.07 5.38
N PRO A 69 11.79 -4.42 5.53
CA PRO A 69 10.56 -5.22 5.56
C PRO A 69 9.62 -4.87 6.72
N LEU A 70 10.17 -4.48 7.87
CA LEU A 70 9.40 -4.04 9.04
C LEU A 70 8.66 -2.73 8.78
N LYS A 71 9.35 -1.78 8.16
CA LYS A 71 8.76 -0.50 7.75
C LYS A 71 7.59 -0.70 6.78
N GLY A 72 7.75 -1.62 5.83
CA GLY A 72 6.68 -2.01 4.91
C GLY A 72 5.46 -2.62 5.62
N LEU A 73 5.70 -3.51 6.59
CA LEU A 73 4.66 -4.11 7.43
C LEU A 73 3.87 -3.04 8.19
N ILE A 74 4.57 -2.16 8.90
CA ILE A 74 3.99 -1.07 9.70
C ILE A 74 3.10 -0.18 8.84
N LYS A 75 3.63 0.29 7.70
CA LYS A 75 2.91 1.19 6.80
C LYS A 75 1.65 0.54 6.20
N ASN A 76 1.76 -0.72 5.76
CA ASN A 76 0.62 -1.44 5.20
C ASN A 76 -0.44 -1.75 6.26
N TYR A 77 -0.01 -2.04 7.49
CA TYR A 77 -0.93 -2.30 8.60
C TYR A 77 -1.63 -1.04 9.08
N ALA A 78 -0.92 0.08 9.21
CA ALA A 78 -1.51 1.38 9.48
C ALA A 78 -2.51 1.79 8.39
N LYS A 79 -2.19 1.55 7.10
CA LYS A 79 -3.10 1.80 5.97
C LYS A 79 -4.36 0.93 6.06
N LEU A 80 -4.25 -0.33 6.45
CA LEU A 80 -5.40 -1.22 6.65
C LEU A 80 -6.31 -0.75 7.80
N LEU A 81 -5.69 -0.30 8.89
CA LEU A 81 -6.40 0.22 10.05
C LEU A 81 -6.88 1.67 9.86
N GLU A 82 -6.49 2.34 8.78
CA GLU A 82 -6.77 3.74 8.47
C GLU A 82 -6.27 4.71 9.55
N ILE A 83 -5.08 4.42 10.07
CA ILE A 83 -4.38 5.26 11.06
C ILE A 83 -3.08 5.81 10.46
N ASP A 84 -2.53 6.86 11.08
CA ASP A 84 -1.22 7.36 10.70
C ASP A 84 -0.14 6.33 11.07
N ALA A 85 0.76 6.06 10.12
CA ALA A 85 1.90 5.17 10.30
C ALA A 85 3.04 5.85 11.07
N LYS A 86 3.15 7.19 11.05
CA LYS A 86 4.28 7.91 11.64
C LYS A 86 4.52 7.61 13.13
N PRO A 87 3.49 7.56 13.99
CA PRO A 87 3.70 7.23 15.41
C PRO A 87 4.20 5.80 15.60
N LEU A 88 3.70 4.86 14.81
CA LEU A 88 4.10 3.45 14.87
C LEU A 88 5.51 3.24 14.31
N GLU A 89 5.88 3.96 13.25
CA GLU A 89 7.25 3.99 12.72
C GLU A 89 8.21 4.54 13.78
N ALA A 90 7.88 5.65 14.45
CA ALA A 90 8.72 6.23 15.51
C ALA A 90 8.91 5.27 16.70
N MET A 91 7.89 4.50 17.08
CA MET A 91 8.00 3.49 18.14
C MET A 91 8.91 2.32 17.74
N LEU A 92 8.88 1.92 16.47
CA LEU A 92 9.64 0.76 15.96
C LEU A 92 10.95 1.15 15.28
N GLU A 93 11.30 2.44 15.22
CA GLU A 93 12.55 2.96 14.65
C GLU A 93 13.81 2.22 15.14
N PRO A 94 13.95 1.85 16.44
CA PRO A 94 15.09 1.06 16.90
C PRO A 94 15.21 -0.32 16.25
N TYR A 95 14.10 -0.92 15.82
CA TYR A 95 14.04 -2.22 15.16
C TYR A 95 14.15 -2.12 13.63
N ILE A 96 13.81 -0.95 13.06
CA ILE A 96 14.02 -0.63 11.63
C ILE A 96 15.50 -0.32 11.37
N GLY A 97 16.17 0.41 12.26
CA GLY A 97 17.56 0.85 12.09
C GLY A 97 18.63 -0.21 12.36
N GLN A 98 18.28 -1.31 13.04
CA GLN A 98 19.20 -2.42 13.28
C GLN A 98 19.27 -3.34 12.06
N MET A 99 20.10 -2.97 11.08
CA MET A 99 20.58 -3.94 10.09
C MET A 99 21.32 -5.06 10.83
N GLN A 100 20.71 -6.25 10.90
CA GLN A 100 21.47 -7.46 11.20
C GLN A 100 22.46 -7.68 10.05
N GLY A 101 23.73 -7.36 10.34
CA GLY A 101 24.92 -8.02 9.83
C GLY A 101 25.02 -8.28 8.32
N GLY A 102 25.83 -7.46 7.66
CA GLY A 102 26.81 -7.91 6.67
C GLY A 102 26.30 -8.75 5.50
N ILE A 103 25.82 -8.08 4.46
CA ILE A 103 25.99 -8.54 3.08
C ILE A 103 26.02 -7.32 2.16
N ALA A 104 27.24 -6.83 1.96
CA ALA A 104 27.64 -6.15 0.74
C ALA A 104 27.69 -7.12 -0.47
N GLU A 105 27.16 -8.34 -0.37
CA GLU A 105 27.21 -9.36 -1.41
C GLU A 105 25.81 -9.97 -1.59
N HIS A 106 25.29 -9.91 -2.82
CA HIS A 106 24.03 -10.53 -3.26
C HIS A 106 22.72 -9.80 -2.90
N THR A 107 22.51 -8.61 -3.46
CA THR A 107 21.41 -8.48 -4.44
C THR A 107 21.62 -7.26 -5.32
N SER A 108 21.70 -7.55 -6.61
CA SER A 108 22.04 -6.65 -7.69
C SER A 108 21.19 -5.38 -7.72
N THR A 109 21.88 -4.25 -7.87
CA THR A 109 21.56 -3.17 -8.80
C THR A 109 20.15 -3.20 -9.43
N ARG A 110 19.28 -2.30 -8.97
CA ARG A 110 18.35 -1.63 -9.88
C ARG A 110 18.18 -0.17 -9.49
N GLY A 111 19.28 0.57 -9.64
CA GLY A 111 19.15 1.96 -10.03
C GLY A 111 18.75 1.97 -11.50
N LEU A 112 17.52 2.39 -11.80
CA LEU A 112 17.04 2.94 -13.08
C LEU A 112 15.52 3.14 -12.96
N GLY A 113 15.11 4.42 -12.89
CA GLY A 113 13.74 4.86 -13.17
C GLY A 113 12.70 4.46 -12.14
N SER A 114 12.41 5.38 -11.23
CA SER A 114 11.10 5.53 -10.60
C SER A 114 10.02 5.66 -11.66
N HIS A 115 9.53 4.54 -12.17
CA HIS A 115 8.12 4.40 -12.45
C HIS A 115 7.47 4.11 -11.10
N ASP A 116 6.69 5.06 -10.60
CA ASP A 116 5.71 4.84 -9.56
C ASP A 116 4.70 3.80 -10.05
N ILE A 117 5.08 2.52 -10.00
CA ILE A 117 4.14 1.42 -10.02
C ILE A 117 3.95 1.04 -8.56
N GLU A 118 2.81 1.45 -8.01
CA GLU A 118 2.21 0.82 -6.85
C GLU A 118 1.98 -0.67 -7.17
N ILE A 119 3.01 -1.50 -6.98
CA ILE A 119 2.87 -2.95 -7.11
C ILE A 119 2.23 -3.47 -5.82
N ALA A 120 0.92 -3.29 -5.74
CA ALA A 120 0.03 -4.30 -5.18
C ALA A 120 0.07 -5.51 -6.14
N GLN A 121 0.99 -6.41 -5.82
CA GLN A 121 1.51 -7.59 -6.53
C GLN A 121 0.51 -8.64 -7.08
N ASN A 122 -0.79 -8.36 -7.16
CA ASN A 122 -1.77 -9.23 -7.83
C ASN A 122 -2.53 -8.56 -8.99
N GLY A 123 -2.43 -7.24 -9.17
CA GLY A 123 -3.15 -6.52 -10.23
C GLY A 123 -2.46 -6.51 -11.59
N SER A 124 -1.12 -6.57 -11.63
CA SER A 124 -0.35 -6.31 -12.85
C SER A 124 -0.44 -7.43 -13.89
N VAL A 125 -0.35 -8.70 -13.48
CA VAL A 125 -0.46 -9.85 -14.42
C VAL A 125 -1.88 -9.97 -14.97
N VAL A 126 -2.90 -9.78 -14.12
CA VAL A 126 -4.30 -9.79 -14.55
C VAL A 126 -4.56 -8.68 -15.57
N TRP A 127 -4.00 -7.49 -15.36
CA TRP A 127 -4.16 -6.36 -16.26
C TRP A 127 -3.46 -6.57 -17.61
N VAL A 128 -2.25 -7.14 -17.61
CA VAL A 128 -1.53 -7.50 -18.85
C VAL A 128 -2.26 -8.59 -19.64
N VAL A 129 -2.78 -9.61 -18.96
CA VAL A 129 -3.57 -10.68 -19.60
C VAL A 129 -4.88 -10.13 -20.15
N LEU A 130 -5.54 -9.21 -19.43
CA LEU A 130 -6.76 -8.56 -19.90
C LEU A 130 -6.50 -7.71 -21.15
N ILE A 131 -5.41 -6.94 -21.18
CA ILE A 131 -4.98 -6.20 -22.37
C ILE A 131 -4.69 -7.14 -23.54
N LEU A 132 -3.96 -8.24 -23.30
CA LEU A 132 -3.65 -9.22 -24.34
C LEU A 132 -4.92 -9.85 -24.93
N ILE A 133 -5.88 -10.23 -24.07
CA ILE A 133 -7.17 -10.78 -24.49
C ILE A 133 -7.95 -9.74 -25.29
N LEU A 134 -8.00 -8.48 -24.84
CA LEU A 134 -8.69 -7.39 -25.55
C LEU A 134 -8.12 -7.19 -26.96
N VAL A 135 -6.79 -7.22 -27.10
CA VAL A 135 -6.10 -7.10 -28.40
C VAL A 135 -6.44 -8.29 -29.30
N LEU A 136 -6.44 -9.51 -28.78
CA LEU A 136 -6.80 -10.71 -29.54
C LEU A 136 -8.27 -10.69 -30.00
N VAL A 137 -9.19 -10.25 -29.15
CA VAL A 137 -10.61 -10.11 -29.50
C VAL A 137 -10.80 -9.04 -30.58
N ALA A 138 -10.14 -7.87 -30.44
CA ALA A 138 -10.20 -6.82 -31.45
C ALA A 138 -9.65 -7.28 -32.81
N ALA A 139 -8.53 -8.01 -32.82
CA ALA A 139 -7.97 -8.58 -34.04
C ALA A 139 -8.89 -9.62 -34.67
N GLY A 140 -9.46 -10.53 -33.87
CA GLY A 140 -10.41 -11.54 -34.35
C GLY A 140 -11.68 -10.92 -34.95
N VAL A 141 -12.22 -9.88 -34.31
CA VAL A 141 -13.38 -9.12 -34.82
C VAL A 141 -13.04 -8.39 -36.12
N GLY A 142 -11.86 -7.76 -36.21
CA GLY A 142 -11.42 -7.07 -37.43
C GLY A 142 -11.27 -8.01 -38.64
N VAL A 143 -10.73 -9.22 -38.41
CA VAL A 143 -10.61 -10.25 -39.45
C VAL A 143 -11.99 -10.78 -39.87
N TRP A 144 -12.93 -10.94 -38.94
CA TRP A 144 -14.26 -11.49 -39.24
C TRP A 144 -15.21 -10.48 -39.90
N GLN A 145 -15.06 -9.18 -39.59
CA GLN A 145 -15.87 -8.12 -40.20
C GLN A 145 -15.52 -7.88 -41.69
N GLY A 146 -14.45 -8.49 -42.22
CA GLY A 146 -13.95 -8.21 -43.58
C GLY A 146 -13.63 -6.72 -43.81
N LEU A 147 -13.54 -5.95 -42.73
CA LEU A 147 -13.50 -4.51 -42.69
C LEU A 147 -12.17 -4.11 -42.05
N VAL A 148 -11.07 -4.33 -42.78
CA VAL A 148 -9.83 -3.60 -42.52
C VAL A 148 -9.76 -2.49 -43.57
N PRO A 149 -10.45 -1.36 -43.35
CA PRO A 149 -10.37 -0.23 -44.26
C PRO A 149 -8.94 0.32 -44.23
N ALA A 150 -8.41 0.68 -45.42
CA ALA A 150 -7.04 1.18 -45.56
C ALA A 150 -6.74 2.46 -44.76
N ASN A 151 -7.76 3.11 -44.18
CA ASN A 151 -7.63 4.26 -43.28
C ASN A 151 -7.20 3.90 -41.84
N TRP A 152 -7.23 2.62 -41.47
CA TRP A 152 -6.70 2.11 -40.20
C TRP A 152 -5.22 1.78 -40.26
N LEU A 153 -4.63 1.85 -41.45
CA LEU A 153 -3.19 1.78 -41.61
C LEU A 153 -2.61 3.18 -41.43
N PRO A 154 -1.76 3.39 -40.43
CA PRO A 154 -1.02 4.64 -40.33
C PRO A 154 -0.11 4.80 -41.56
N ALA A 155 0.08 6.03 -42.05
CA ALA A 155 0.72 6.32 -43.34
C ALA A 155 2.14 5.71 -43.51
N TRP A 156 2.81 5.38 -42.40
CA TRP A 156 4.12 4.74 -42.38
C TRP A 156 4.10 3.26 -42.82
N LEU A 157 2.94 2.61 -42.90
CA LEU A 157 2.82 1.20 -43.29
C LEU A 157 2.71 1.00 -44.82
N GLY A 158 2.29 2.03 -45.56
CA GLY A 158 2.19 1.99 -47.03
C GLY A 158 3.53 2.09 -47.77
N THR A 159 4.61 2.49 -47.08
CA THR A 159 5.94 2.64 -47.68
C THR A 159 6.71 1.33 -47.82
N PHE A 160 6.26 0.26 -47.17
CA PHE A 160 6.96 -1.04 -47.13
C PHE A 160 6.38 -2.10 -48.08
N VAL A 161 5.30 -1.78 -48.81
CA VAL A 161 4.68 -2.68 -49.81
C VAL A 161 4.93 -2.12 -51.22
N LYS A 162 6.20 -1.87 -51.54
CA LYS A 162 6.62 -1.55 -52.91
C LYS A 162 7.97 -2.16 -53.24
#